data_AF-Q4SVP9-F1
#
_entry.id   AF-Q4SVP9-F1
#
_cell.length_a   1.000
_cell.length_b   1.000
_cell.length_c   1.000
_cell.angle_alpha   90.00
_cell.angle_beta   90.00
_cell.angle_gamma   90.00
#
_symmetry.space_group_name_H-M   'P 1'
#
loop_
_entity.id
_entity.type
_entity.pdbx_description
1 polymer ?
#
loop_
_entity_poly.entity_id
_entity_poly.type
_entity_poly.pdbx_seq_one_letter_code
_entity_poly.pdbx_strand_id
1 'polypeptide(L)'
;MEDLASFDEDLSDCLYKMPTENLPLLEEAAKEVADEVTRPRPTGEEMMQDIQVMLKSDAHHASIRSLKVLVFLIFVTHFWSLLLKLTSFVVPDLQSDQVSHLVKVHGIIISATAVKAKATKVCLQCRGCRNIINNIPLPPGLQGYALPRKCNVENAGRMKCPVDPYFIIPDRCVCIDFQTLRLQESPDAVPHGEMPRHLQLYCDRYLCDRVVPGNRVTIMGIYSIKKVAAAKAKGKERNAGVGLRSSYLRVVGIQVDTEGAAAASEKLKNRYVLMRTGAREHERETDKRPSIPITVRQLEAVVRIAESLAKMKLQAVAGEEEVDEALRLFQVSTLDAALSGNLSGACWC
;
A
#
# COMPACT_ATOMS: atom_id res chain seq x y z
N MET A 1 5.87 -13.70 1.87
CA MET A 1 6.31 -14.09 3.23
C MET A 1 6.48 -15.59 3.30
N GLU A 2 5.56 -16.37 2.74
CA GLU A 2 5.69 -17.84 2.63
C GLU A 2 6.98 -18.26 1.91
N ASP A 3 7.32 -17.61 0.80
CA ASP A 3 8.58 -17.90 0.09
C ASP A 3 9.81 -17.66 0.97
N LEU A 4 9.79 -16.58 1.77
CA LEU A 4 10.87 -16.27 2.71
C LEU A 4 10.95 -17.33 3.83
N ALA A 5 9.81 -17.74 4.39
CA ALA A 5 9.77 -18.80 5.40
C ALA A 5 10.23 -20.16 4.84
N SER A 6 9.98 -20.42 3.55
CA SER A 6 10.45 -21.65 2.89
C SER A 6 11.96 -21.67 2.65
N PHE A 7 12.57 -20.50 2.47
CA PHE A 7 14.01 -20.35 2.30
C PHE A 7 14.73 -20.34 3.65
N ASP A 8 14.24 -19.52 4.58
CA ASP A 8 14.81 -19.32 5.91
C ASP A 8 13.72 -18.92 6.91
N GLU A 9 13.41 -19.83 7.84
CA GLU A 9 12.41 -19.64 8.88
C GLU A 9 12.84 -18.55 9.86
N ASP A 10 14.12 -18.52 10.27
CA ASP A 10 14.65 -17.56 11.26
C ASP A 10 14.59 -16.13 10.73
N LEU A 11 14.94 -15.93 9.45
CA LEU A 11 14.83 -14.62 8.80
C LEU A 11 13.39 -14.15 8.75
N SER A 12 12.45 -15.05 8.42
CA SER A 12 11.02 -14.74 8.36
C SER A 12 10.49 -14.31 9.74
N ASP A 13 10.93 -14.98 10.79
CA ASP A 13 10.60 -14.72 12.19
C ASP A 13 11.16 -13.38 12.67
N CYS A 14 12.40 -13.08 12.30
CA CYS A 14 13.04 -11.78 12.54
C CYS A 14 12.30 -10.64 11.84
N LEU A 15 11.82 -10.86 10.61
CA LEU A 15 11.03 -9.87 9.88
C LEU A 15 9.65 -9.63 10.51
N TYR A 16 9.00 -10.65 11.07
CA TYR A 16 7.73 -10.48 11.79
C TYR A 16 7.90 -9.73 13.11
N LYS A 17 8.95 -10.05 13.88
CA LYS A 17 9.24 -9.45 15.20
C LYS A 17 9.77 -8.01 15.10
N MET A 18 10.70 -7.75 14.17
CA MET A 18 11.37 -6.45 14.04
C MET A 18 11.45 -5.97 12.57
N PRO A 19 10.31 -5.70 11.91
CA PRO A 19 10.28 -5.25 10.52
C PRO A 19 10.93 -3.88 10.31
N THR A 20 10.99 -3.01 11.33
CA THR A 20 11.49 -1.63 11.17
C THR A 20 13.00 -1.58 10.90
N GLU A 21 13.76 -2.51 11.48
CA GLU A 21 15.22 -2.60 11.33
C GLU A 21 15.61 -3.52 10.19
N ASN A 22 14.87 -4.61 9.98
CA ASN A 22 15.22 -5.62 8.99
C ASN A 22 14.79 -5.26 7.57
N LEU A 23 13.71 -4.50 7.40
CA LEU A 23 13.22 -4.08 6.08
C LEU A 23 14.18 -3.15 5.32
N PRO A 24 14.79 -2.10 5.92
CA PRO A 24 15.77 -1.29 5.21
C PRO A 24 17.03 -2.09 4.83
N LEU A 25 17.48 -3.03 5.67
CA LEU A 25 18.59 -3.93 5.33
C LEU A 25 18.26 -4.81 4.12
N LEU A 26 17.01 -5.28 4.02
CA LEU A 26 16.54 -6.04 2.87
C LEU A 26 16.46 -5.17 1.59
N GLU A 27 16.05 -3.91 1.71
CA GLU A 27 16.07 -2.95 0.59
C GLU A 27 17.50 -2.66 0.11
N GLU A 28 18.46 -2.54 1.02
CA GLU A 28 19.88 -2.37 0.71
C GLU A 28 20.45 -3.60 0.00
N ALA A 29 20.21 -4.80 0.53
CA ALA A 29 20.64 -6.05 -0.10
C ALA A 29 20.02 -6.22 -1.50
N ALA A 30 18.73 -5.91 -1.67
CA ALA A 30 18.06 -5.95 -2.97
C ALA A 30 18.70 -4.97 -3.97
N LYS A 31 19.12 -3.79 -3.50
CA LYS A 31 19.82 -2.80 -4.32
C LYS A 31 21.19 -3.30 -4.77
N GLU A 32 21.95 -3.96 -3.90
CA GLU A 32 23.25 -4.54 -4.25
C GLU A 32 23.13 -5.64 -5.31
N VAL A 33 22.21 -6.59 -5.10
CA VAL A 33 21.95 -7.68 -6.06
C VAL A 33 21.49 -7.14 -7.41
N ALA A 34 20.59 -6.15 -7.39
CA ALA A 34 20.09 -5.56 -8.61
C ALA A 34 21.17 -4.74 -9.35
N ASP A 35 22.15 -4.17 -8.63
CA ASP A 35 23.34 -3.55 -9.23
C ASP A 35 24.25 -4.58 -9.90
N GLU A 36 24.45 -5.74 -9.30
CA GLU A 36 25.25 -6.81 -9.87
C GLU A 36 24.65 -7.36 -11.17
N VAL A 37 23.34 -7.64 -11.17
CA VAL A 37 22.63 -8.25 -12.33
C VAL A 37 22.57 -7.32 -13.55
N THR A 38 22.61 -6.00 -13.35
CA THR A 38 22.43 -5.03 -14.44
C THR A 38 23.73 -4.51 -15.05
N ARG A 39 24.89 -5.07 -14.68
CA ARG A 39 26.18 -4.74 -15.33
C ARG A 39 26.28 -5.45 -16.69
N PRO A 40 26.61 -4.77 -17.81
CA PRO A 40 27.03 -3.36 -17.99
C PRO A 40 25.86 -2.43 -18.34
N ARG A 41 25.71 -1.34 -17.57
CA ARG A 41 24.71 -0.30 -17.85
C ARG A 41 25.24 0.69 -18.91
N PRO A 42 24.36 1.23 -19.79
CA PRO A 42 24.73 2.27 -20.74
C PRO A 42 25.21 3.54 -20.02
N THR A 43 26.11 4.28 -20.68
CA THR A 43 26.78 5.46 -20.13
C THR A 43 25.77 6.56 -19.79
N GLY A 44 25.55 6.83 -18.49
CA GLY A 44 24.62 7.86 -18.02
C GLY A 44 23.78 7.50 -16.79
N GLU A 45 23.63 6.20 -16.48
CA GLU A 45 22.85 5.71 -15.32
C GLU A 45 23.74 4.95 -14.33
N GLU A 46 24.74 5.63 -13.77
CA GLU A 46 25.68 5.03 -12.82
C GLU A 46 25.07 4.79 -11.42
N MET A 47 23.99 5.50 -11.08
CA MET A 47 23.33 5.37 -9.77
C MET A 47 21.99 4.66 -9.87
N MET A 48 21.91 3.48 -9.26
CA MET A 48 20.65 2.78 -9.09
C MET A 48 19.72 3.53 -8.14
N GLN A 49 18.47 3.69 -8.55
CA GLN A 49 17.40 4.26 -7.73
C GLN A 49 17.12 3.38 -6.51
N ASP A 50 16.50 3.96 -5.48
CA ASP A 50 16.12 3.19 -4.28
C ASP A 50 15.00 2.20 -4.61
N ILE A 51 15.21 0.94 -4.27
CA ILE A 51 14.23 -0.14 -4.44
C ILE A 51 13.38 -0.22 -3.19
N GLN A 52 12.06 -0.26 -3.37
CA GLN A 52 11.12 -0.53 -2.29
C GLN A 52 10.68 -1.99 -2.36
N VAL A 53 10.91 -2.74 -1.28
CA VAL A 53 10.45 -4.12 -1.18
C VAL A 53 8.99 -4.13 -0.72
N MET A 54 8.11 -4.77 -1.49
CA MET A 54 6.72 -4.99 -1.11
C MET A 54 6.54 -6.39 -0.57
N LEU A 55 6.02 -6.49 0.66
CA LEU A 55 5.69 -7.78 1.27
C LEU A 55 4.24 -8.16 0.96
N LYS A 56 4.05 -9.41 0.53
CA LYS A 56 2.76 -10.07 0.41
C LYS A 56 2.74 -11.31 1.31
N SER A 57 1.59 -11.61 1.88
CA SER A 57 1.35 -12.77 2.74
C SER A 57 -0.10 -13.15 2.62
N ASP A 58 -0.40 -14.44 2.50
CA ASP A 58 -1.78 -14.95 2.44
C ASP A 58 -2.34 -15.29 3.82
N ALA A 59 -1.59 -15.02 4.89
CA ALA A 59 -2.02 -15.21 6.28
C ALA A 59 -3.36 -14.52 6.61
N HIS A 60 -4.04 -14.99 7.67
CA HIS A 60 -5.29 -14.41 8.13
C HIS A 60 -5.16 -12.94 8.52
N HIS A 61 -6.19 -12.17 8.21
CA HIS A 61 -6.28 -10.76 8.55
C HIS A 61 -6.60 -10.58 10.04
N ALA A 62 -5.94 -9.62 10.69
CA ALA A 62 -6.34 -9.12 12.00
C ALA A 62 -7.47 -8.08 11.84
N SER A 63 -8.50 -8.19 12.67
CA SER A 63 -9.56 -7.17 12.74
C SER A 63 -9.03 -5.90 13.40
N ILE A 64 -9.50 -4.73 12.94
CA ILE A 64 -9.06 -3.43 13.49
C ILE A 64 -9.37 -3.33 14.99
N ARG A 65 -10.40 -4.05 15.46
CA ARG A 65 -10.81 -4.15 16.85
C ARG A 65 -9.80 -4.83 17.78
N SER A 66 -9.02 -5.79 17.30
CA SER A 66 -8.03 -6.50 18.12
C SER A 66 -6.72 -5.73 18.28
N LEU A 67 -6.45 -4.73 17.42
CA LEU A 67 -5.27 -3.86 17.49
C LEU A 67 -5.32 -2.80 18.62
N LYS A 68 -6.11 -3.02 19.68
CA LYS A 68 -6.20 -2.08 20.79
C LYS A 68 -4.85 -2.01 21.52
N VAL A 69 -4.23 -0.84 21.50
CA VAL A 69 -3.24 -0.45 22.52
C VAL A 69 -4.04 -0.29 23.80
N LEU A 70 -4.16 -1.35 24.60
CA LEU A 70 -4.69 -1.17 25.93
C LEU A 70 -3.66 -0.33 26.69
N VAL A 71 -4.05 0.89 27.06
CA VAL A 71 -3.37 1.65 28.10
C VAL A 71 -3.58 0.84 29.38
N PHE A 72 -2.74 -0.18 29.58
CA PHE A 72 -2.69 -0.88 30.85
C PHE A 72 -2.11 0.12 31.83
N LEU A 73 -3.03 0.73 32.59
CA LEU A 73 -2.75 1.20 33.94
C LEU A 73 -1.97 0.08 34.63
N ILE A 74 -0.72 0.36 34.93
CA ILE A 74 0.17 -0.43 35.78
C ILE A 74 -0.56 -0.60 37.11
N PHE A 75 -1.26 -1.71 37.31
CA PHE A 75 -1.62 -2.29 38.61
C PHE A 75 -2.35 -3.61 38.32
N VAL A 76 -1.62 -4.73 38.35
CA VAL A 76 -1.90 -5.90 39.20
C VAL A 76 -0.73 -6.87 39.01
N THR A 77 0.09 -6.95 40.05
CA THR A 77 1.11 -7.95 40.28
C THR A 77 0.48 -9.32 40.58
N HIS A 78 1.16 -10.39 40.16
CA HIS A 78 1.02 -11.78 40.63
C HIS A 78 -0.35 -12.45 40.47
N PHE A 79 -0.61 -13.16 39.34
CA PHE A 79 -1.30 -14.48 39.37
C PHE A 79 -1.54 -15.09 37.96
N TRP A 80 -0.51 -15.53 37.22
CA TRP A 80 -0.76 -16.54 36.16
C TRP A 80 0.50 -17.30 35.74
N SER A 81 1.08 -18.07 36.67
CA SER A 81 2.22 -18.96 36.34
C SER A 81 1.81 -20.42 36.11
N LEU A 82 0.53 -20.77 36.07
CA LEU A 82 0.16 -22.18 36.08
C LEU A 82 -1.22 -22.45 35.45
N LEU A 83 -1.30 -22.54 34.13
CA LEU A 83 -2.19 -23.51 33.47
C LEU A 83 -1.96 -23.57 31.95
N LEU A 84 -1.89 -24.80 31.46
CA LEU A 84 -2.09 -25.28 30.07
C LEU A 84 -0.94 -25.19 29.05
N LYS A 85 -0.13 -26.25 29.11
CA LYS A 85 0.24 -27.05 27.93
C LYS A 85 -1.01 -27.56 27.20
N LEU A 86 -0.92 -27.65 25.87
CA LEU A 86 -1.78 -28.37 24.92
C LEU A 86 -3.11 -27.69 24.54
N THR A 87 -3.10 -26.94 23.43
CA THR A 87 -4.04 -27.03 22.30
C THR A 87 -3.68 -26.00 21.24
N SER A 88 -3.83 -26.39 19.97
CA SER A 88 -3.58 -25.59 18.78
C SER A 88 -4.40 -24.28 18.75
N PHE A 89 -3.83 -23.27 18.09
CA PHE A 89 -4.52 -22.24 17.32
C PHE A 89 -5.72 -21.56 18.00
N VAL A 90 -5.46 -20.45 18.69
CA VAL A 90 -6.22 -19.19 18.73
C VAL A 90 -5.37 -18.28 19.62
N VAL A 91 -4.81 -17.20 19.08
CA VAL A 91 -4.05 -16.23 19.87
C VAL A 91 -5.02 -15.54 20.83
N PRO A 92 -4.92 -15.74 22.16
CA PRO A 92 -5.71 -14.98 23.12
C PRO A 92 -4.92 -13.70 23.47
N ASP A 93 -5.60 -12.56 23.44
CA ASP A 93 -5.17 -11.29 24.03
C ASP A 93 -3.89 -10.63 23.48
N LEU A 94 -3.95 -10.12 22.24
CA LEU A 94 -3.05 -9.06 21.77
C LEU A 94 -3.33 -7.76 22.57
N GLN A 95 -2.60 -7.53 23.67
CA GLN A 95 -2.62 -6.24 24.36
C GLN A 95 -1.20 -5.72 24.60
N SER A 96 -0.90 -4.58 23.94
CA SER A 96 0.33 -3.77 24.00
C SER A 96 1.64 -4.34 23.43
N ASP A 97 1.84 -5.66 23.33
CA ASP A 97 3.12 -6.24 22.83
C ASP A 97 3.28 -6.20 21.30
N GLN A 98 2.24 -5.77 20.58
CA GLN A 98 2.14 -5.87 19.12
C GLN A 98 2.47 -4.54 18.44
N VAL A 99 3.01 -3.59 19.20
CA VAL A 99 3.62 -2.39 18.65
C VAL A 99 4.90 -2.81 17.92
N SER A 100 5.15 -2.20 16.76
CA SER A 100 6.30 -2.49 15.90
C SER A 100 6.31 -3.86 15.22
N HIS A 101 5.26 -4.67 15.37
CA HIS A 101 5.11 -5.94 14.64
C HIS A 101 4.46 -5.75 13.27
N LEU A 102 4.70 -6.70 12.36
CA LEU A 102 4.06 -6.76 11.06
C LEU A 102 2.64 -7.32 11.22
N VAL A 103 1.63 -6.52 10.86
CA VAL A 103 0.21 -6.91 10.93
C VAL A 103 -0.45 -6.79 9.56
N LYS A 104 -1.37 -7.71 9.29
CA LYS A 104 -2.21 -7.69 8.08
C LYS A 104 -3.63 -7.29 8.49
N VAL A 105 -4.18 -6.26 7.86
CA VAL A 105 -5.50 -5.70 8.18
C VAL A 105 -6.32 -5.61 6.90
N HIS A 106 -7.57 -6.03 6.96
CA HIS A 106 -8.51 -5.92 5.86
C HIS A 106 -9.52 -4.80 6.14
N GLY A 107 -9.99 -4.11 5.10
CA GLY A 107 -10.97 -3.05 5.25
C GLY A 107 -11.29 -2.31 3.96
N ILE A 108 -12.09 -1.25 4.07
CA ILE A 108 -12.50 -0.39 2.96
C ILE A 108 -11.82 0.97 3.12
N ILE A 109 -11.24 1.51 2.05
CA ILE A 109 -10.66 2.86 2.09
C ILE A 109 -11.79 3.90 2.04
N ILE A 110 -11.87 4.76 3.06
CA ILE A 110 -12.87 5.83 3.14
C ILE A 110 -12.38 7.08 2.42
N SER A 111 -11.11 7.43 2.65
CA SER A 111 -10.56 8.70 2.19
C SER A 111 -9.08 8.57 1.90
N ALA A 112 -8.66 9.14 0.77
CA ALA A 112 -7.27 9.35 0.43
C ALA A 112 -6.96 10.85 0.49
N THR A 113 -5.88 11.22 1.19
CA THR A 113 -5.38 12.60 1.16
C THR A 113 -4.59 12.83 -0.13
N ALA A 114 -4.47 14.06 -0.62
CA ALA A 114 -3.51 14.37 -1.68
C ALA A 114 -2.07 14.00 -1.28
N VAL A 115 -1.26 13.61 -2.25
CA VAL A 115 0.16 13.27 -2.07
C VAL A 115 0.92 14.49 -1.56
N LYS A 116 1.77 14.30 -0.56
CA LYS A 116 2.59 15.34 0.07
C LYS A 116 4.05 14.89 0.06
N ALA A 117 4.98 15.83 0.05
CA ALA A 117 6.41 15.53 0.16
C ALA A 117 6.83 15.47 1.64
N LYS A 118 7.51 14.39 2.03
CA LYS A 118 8.20 14.24 3.33
C LYS A 118 9.69 14.12 3.08
N ALA A 119 10.50 14.88 3.83
CA ALA A 119 11.94 14.71 3.80
C ALA A 119 12.38 13.40 4.48
N THR A 120 13.20 12.59 3.80
CA THR A 120 13.90 11.43 4.38
C THR A 120 15.25 11.85 4.96
N LYS A 121 15.95 12.74 4.27
CA LYS A 121 17.20 13.35 4.72
C LYS A 121 17.01 14.86 4.76
N VAL A 122 17.15 15.45 5.94
CA VAL A 122 17.05 16.90 6.12
C VAL A 122 18.43 17.55 6.22
N CYS A 123 18.54 18.72 5.63
CA CYS A 123 19.70 19.60 5.76
C CYS A 123 19.28 20.84 6.56
N LEU A 124 19.99 21.10 7.65
CA LEU A 124 19.73 22.22 8.54
C LEU A 124 20.75 23.32 8.31
N GLN A 125 20.32 24.57 8.34
CA GLN A 125 21.20 25.71 8.33
C GLN A 125 20.91 26.64 9.50
N CYS A 126 21.97 27.05 10.18
CA CYS A 126 21.87 28.04 11.26
C CYS A 126 21.76 29.46 10.68
N ARG A 127 20.80 30.25 11.15
CA ARG A 127 20.63 31.67 10.74
C ARG A 127 21.81 32.56 11.15
N GLY A 128 22.44 32.28 12.29
CA GLY A 128 23.51 33.12 12.85
C GLY A 128 24.89 32.81 12.27
N CYS A 129 25.32 31.54 12.32
CA CYS A 129 26.66 31.15 11.89
C CYS A 129 26.72 30.61 10.44
N ARG A 130 25.57 30.46 9.76
CA ARG A 130 25.43 29.85 8.42
C ARG A 130 25.98 28.43 8.29
N ASN A 131 26.37 27.78 9.39
CA ASN A 131 26.82 26.40 9.35
C ASN A 131 25.68 25.50 8.89
N ILE A 132 26.01 24.59 7.98
CA ILE A 132 25.07 23.65 7.37
C ILE A 132 25.37 22.26 7.91
N ILE A 133 24.38 21.65 8.54
CA ILE A 133 24.42 20.25 8.96
C ILE A 133 23.64 19.46 7.89
N ASN A 134 24.37 18.69 7.09
CA ASN A 134 23.79 17.89 6.02
C ASN A 134 23.41 16.48 6.52
N ASN A 135 22.53 15.82 5.78
CA ASN A 135 22.26 14.39 5.88
C ASN A 135 21.83 13.90 7.27
N ILE A 136 20.90 14.61 7.92
CA ILE A 136 20.25 14.05 9.11
C ILE A 136 19.13 13.11 8.64
N PRO A 137 19.23 11.79 8.91
CA PRO A 137 18.18 10.85 8.56
C PRO A 137 16.98 11.05 9.48
N LEU A 138 15.78 11.13 8.88
CA LEU A 138 14.54 11.15 9.61
C LEU A 138 13.95 9.75 9.72
N PRO A 139 13.48 9.33 10.90
CA PRO A 139 12.80 8.05 11.01
C PRO A 139 11.56 8.02 10.10
N PRO A 140 11.29 6.88 9.46
CA PRO A 140 10.09 6.71 8.67
C PRO A 140 8.83 6.81 9.55
N GLY A 141 7.73 7.31 8.98
CA GLY A 141 6.47 7.52 9.70
C GLY A 141 6.07 8.99 9.90
N LEU A 142 5.04 9.25 10.71
CA LEU A 142 4.43 10.58 10.86
C LEU A 142 5.09 11.44 11.95
N GLN A 143 6.27 11.04 12.45
CA GLN A 143 6.98 11.77 13.49
C GLN A 143 7.77 12.94 12.90
N GLY A 144 7.57 14.13 13.44
CA GLY A 144 8.34 15.32 13.07
C GLY A 144 9.75 15.29 13.67
N TYR A 145 10.68 15.98 13.00
CA TYR A 145 12.01 16.23 13.53
C TYR A 145 11.99 17.42 14.50
N ALA A 146 12.45 17.22 15.73
CA ALA A 146 12.64 18.32 16.66
C ALA A 146 13.95 19.03 16.33
N LEU A 147 13.85 20.30 15.92
CA LEU A 147 15.03 21.10 15.61
C LEU A 147 15.89 21.28 16.88
N PRO A 148 17.21 21.12 16.79
CA PRO A 148 18.10 21.30 17.92
C PRO A 148 18.08 22.77 18.40
N ARG A 149 17.96 22.98 19.71
CA ARG A 149 17.84 24.33 20.29
C ARG A 149 19.16 25.10 20.39
N LYS A 150 20.29 24.39 20.31
CA LYS A 150 21.64 24.93 20.41
C LYS A 150 22.42 24.66 19.13
N CYS A 151 23.19 25.65 18.70
CA CYS A 151 24.11 25.47 17.59
C CYS A 151 25.28 24.56 17.99
N ASN A 152 25.74 23.68 17.09
CA ASN A 152 26.86 22.75 17.34
C ASN A 152 28.24 23.44 17.28
N VAL A 153 28.27 24.72 16.88
CA VAL A 153 29.50 25.48 16.67
C VAL A 153 29.78 26.28 17.93
N GLU A 154 30.73 25.80 18.74
CA GLU A 154 31.35 26.56 19.83
C GLU A 154 32.53 27.37 19.28
N ASN A 155 32.26 28.58 18.78
CA ASN A 155 33.34 29.45 18.31
C ASN A 155 33.79 30.39 19.44
N ALA A 156 35.04 30.22 19.85
CA ALA A 156 35.80 31.17 20.64
C ALA A 156 35.80 32.55 19.95
N GLY A 157 35.13 33.54 20.56
CA GLY A 157 35.20 34.95 20.15
C GLY A 157 34.08 35.49 19.24
N ARG A 158 33.06 34.70 18.87
CA ARG A 158 31.86 35.21 18.15
C ARG A 158 30.63 35.20 19.05
N MET A 159 29.74 36.16 18.86
CA MET A 159 28.47 36.27 19.60
C MET A 159 27.68 34.96 19.50
N LYS A 160 27.19 34.46 20.64
CA LYS A 160 26.45 33.20 20.73
C LYS A 160 25.22 33.25 19.83
N CYS A 161 25.01 32.21 19.03
CA CYS A 161 23.81 32.12 18.18
C CYS A 161 22.53 32.18 19.04
N PRO A 162 21.44 32.78 18.54
CA PRO A 162 20.15 32.81 19.25
C PRO A 162 19.65 31.38 19.50
N VAL A 163 18.83 31.21 20.54
CA VAL A 163 18.16 29.95 20.84
C VAL A 163 17.21 29.60 19.68
N ASP A 164 17.19 28.34 19.26
CA ASP A 164 16.46 27.83 18.07
C ASP A 164 16.87 28.49 16.72
N PRO A 165 18.16 28.47 16.33
CA PRO A 165 18.62 29.21 15.15
C PRO A 165 18.49 28.43 13.83
N TYR A 166 18.14 27.15 13.86
CA TYR A 166 18.14 26.29 12.69
C TYR A 166 16.84 26.38 11.89
N PHE A 167 16.97 26.39 10.57
CA PHE A 167 15.87 26.16 9.64
C PHE A 167 16.24 25.05 8.65
N ILE A 168 15.23 24.40 8.10
CA ILE A 168 15.39 23.34 7.11
C ILE A 168 15.53 24.00 5.74
N ILE A 169 16.62 23.71 5.01
CA ILE A 169 16.77 24.17 3.62
C ILE A 169 16.07 23.14 2.72
N PRO A 170 14.94 23.47 2.06
CA PRO A 170 14.24 22.52 1.19
C PRO A 170 15.10 22.08 0.00
N ASP A 171 15.91 22.98 -0.57
CA ASP A 171 16.68 22.76 -1.81
C ASP A 171 17.71 21.63 -1.72
N ARG A 172 18.19 21.31 -0.52
CA ARG A 172 19.19 20.24 -0.28
C ARG A 172 18.60 19.03 0.44
N CYS A 173 17.30 19.01 0.71
CA CYS A 173 16.66 17.89 1.35
C CYS A 173 16.30 16.82 0.33
N VAL A 174 16.47 15.55 0.70
CA VAL A 174 15.93 14.44 -0.09
C VAL A 174 14.51 14.18 0.39
N CYS A 175 13.56 14.41 -0.51
CA CYS A 175 12.14 14.25 -0.23
C CYS A 175 11.59 13.02 -0.94
N ILE A 176 10.68 12.33 -0.26
CA ILE A 176 9.87 11.25 -0.81
C ILE A 176 8.40 11.63 -0.72
N ASP A 177 7.62 11.12 -1.65
CA ASP A 177 6.18 11.28 -1.61
C ASP A 177 5.58 10.39 -0.51
N PHE A 178 4.62 10.94 0.22
CA PHE A 178 3.82 10.22 1.19
C PHE A 178 2.36 10.60 1.07
N GLN A 179 1.50 9.66 1.41
CA GLN A 179 0.06 9.82 1.42
C GLN A 179 -0.50 9.26 2.72
N THR A 180 -1.58 9.87 3.19
CA THR A 180 -2.35 9.35 4.32
C THR A 180 -3.69 8.85 3.82
N LEU A 181 -3.98 7.57 4.09
CA LEU A 181 -5.26 6.94 3.79
C LEU A 181 -6.02 6.68 5.10
N ARG A 182 -7.35 6.62 5.04
CA ARG A 182 -8.18 6.18 6.16
C ARG A 182 -8.87 4.87 5.78
N LEU A 183 -8.61 3.84 6.57
CA LEU A 183 -9.22 2.52 6.44
C LEU A 183 -10.39 2.40 7.40
N GLN A 184 -11.51 1.90 6.93
CA GLN A 184 -12.63 1.44 7.74
C GLN A 184 -12.58 -0.07 7.86
N GLU A 185 -13.01 -0.59 9.00
CA GLU A 185 -13.29 -2.02 9.14
C GLU A 185 -14.36 -2.45 8.12
N SER A 186 -14.21 -3.67 7.59
CA SER A 186 -15.22 -4.26 6.71
C SER A 186 -16.56 -4.36 7.45
N PRO A 187 -17.70 -4.12 6.78
CA PRO A 187 -19.01 -4.21 7.43
C PRO A 187 -19.30 -5.61 7.97
N ASP A 188 -18.73 -6.65 7.35
CA ASP A 188 -18.94 -8.04 7.72
C ASP A 188 -18.25 -8.41 9.06
N ALA A 189 -17.15 -7.72 9.40
CA ALA A 189 -16.43 -7.92 10.65
C ALA A 189 -16.98 -7.09 11.83
N VAL A 190 -18.00 -6.25 11.58
CA VAL A 190 -18.59 -5.38 12.60
C VAL A 190 -19.78 -6.10 13.28
N PRO A 191 -19.70 -6.47 14.56
CA PRO A 191 -20.85 -6.97 15.31
C PRO A 191 -22.00 -5.96 15.31
N HIS A 192 -23.20 -6.51 15.17
CA HIS A 192 -24.46 -5.79 15.16
C HIS A 192 -24.57 -4.84 16.37
N GLY A 193 -24.77 -3.55 16.09
CA GLY A 193 -25.00 -2.52 17.10
C GLY A 193 -23.79 -1.66 17.48
N GLU A 194 -22.59 -1.95 16.98
CA GLU A 194 -21.41 -1.08 17.19
C GLU A 194 -21.08 -0.20 15.96
N MET A 195 -20.52 0.98 16.23
CA MET A 195 -20.02 1.87 15.17
C MET A 195 -18.69 1.32 14.59
N PRO A 196 -18.53 1.26 13.25
CA PRO A 196 -17.27 0.86 12.63
C PRO A 196 -16.11 1.78 13.00
N ARG A 197 -14.93 1.18 13.24
CA ARG A 197 -13.71 1.91 13.59
C ARG A 197 -12.93 2.28 12.33
N HIS A 198 -12.24 3.42 12.40
CA HIS A 198 -11.33 3.87 11.36
C HIS A 198 -9.88 3.87 11.86
N LEU A 199 -8.96 3.50 10.97
CA LEU A 199 -7.52 3.47 11.20
C LEU A 199 -6.81 4.36 10.18
N GLN A 200 -5.82 5.12 10.64
CA GLN A 200 -5.00 5.94 9.75
C GLN A 200 -3.83 5.11 9.20
N LEU A 201 -3.68 5.12 7.88
CA LEU A 201 -2.59 4.48 7.17
C LEU A 201 -1.58 5.54 6.69
N TYR A 202 -0.31 5.18 6.75
CA TYR A 202 0.79 5.96 6.17
C TYR A 202 1.39 5.16 5.01
N CYS A 203 1.29 5.70 3.80
CA CYS A 203 1.83 5.13 2.57
C CYS A 203 2.99 6.01 2.09
N ASP A 204 4.07 5.41 1.62
CA ASP A 204 5.25 6.08 1.08
C ASP A 204 5.57 5.63 -0.36
N ARG A 205 6.24 6.51 -1.11
CA ARG A 205 6.81 6.25 -2.45
C ARG A 205 5.79 5.62 -3.41
N TYR A 206 6.02 4.39 -3.88
CA TYR A 206 5.25 3.69 -4.91
C TYR A 206 3.82 3.33 -4.47
N LEU A 207 3.57 3.31 -3.16
CA LEU A 207 2.26 3.00 -2.58
C LEU A 207 1.30 4.19 -2.64
N CYS A 208 1.78 5.39 -2.98
CA CYS A 208 0.95 6.57 -3.17
C CYS A 208 0.04 6.41 -4.40
N ASP A 209 -1.21 6.86 -4.28
CA ASP A 209 -2.23 6.91 -5.34
C ASP A 209 -2.59 5.55 -5.99
N ARG A 210 -2.21 4.44 -5.33
CA ARG A 210 -2.51 3.08 -5.79
C ARG A 210 -3.96 2.66 -5.56
N VAL A 211 -4.63 3.29 -4.58
CA VAL A 211 -5.97 2.89 -4.15
C VAL A 211 -6.92 4.08 -4.16
N VAL A 212 -8.10 3.84 -4.72
CA VAL A 212 -9.20 4.79 -4.77
C VAL A 212 -10.11 4.58 -3.54
N PRO A 213 -10.66 5.66 -2.93
CA PRO A 213 -11.67 5.52 -1.89
C PRO A 213 -12.88 4.71 -2.39
N GLY A 214 -13.41 3.83 -1.54
CA GLY A 214 -14.47 2.87 -1.87
C GLY A 214 -13.97 1.45 -2.13
N ASN A 215 -12.68 1.27 -2.42
CA ASN A 215 -12.12 -0.05 -2.67
C ASN A 215 -11.93 -0.86 -1.38
N ARG A 216 -12.21 -2.16 -1.47
CA ARG A 216 -11.84 -3.17 -0.47
C ARG A 216 -10.36 -3.50 -0.65
N VAL A 217 -9.59 -3.43 0.43
CA VAL A 217 -8.15 -3.67 0.41
C VAL A 217 -7.71 -4.47 1.62
N THR A 218 -6.69 -5.27 1.36
CA THR A 218 -5.90 -5.97 2.36
C THR A 218 -4.53 -5.28 2.43
N ILE A 219 -4.19 -4.81 3.63
CA ILE A 219 -3.00 -3.99 3.87
C ILE A 219 -2.08 -4.73 4.82
N MET A 220 -0.82 -4.86 4.43
CA MET A 220 0.25 -5.29 5.30
C MET A 220 1.05 -4.09 5.77
N GLY A 221 1.26 -3.98 7.07
CA GLY A 221 1.98 -2.85 7.61
C GLY A 221 2.48 -3.04 9.04
N ILE A 222 3.32 -2.12 9.46
CA ILE A 222 3.91 -2.07 10.79
C ILE A 222 3.02 -1.20 11.66
N TYR A 223 2.52 -1.74 12.76
CA TYR A 223 1.68 -0.99 13.68
C TYR A 223 2.52 -0.04 14.54
N SER A 224 2.28 1.26 14.40
CA SER A 224 3.05 2.30 15.10
C SER A 224 2.15 3.31 15.80
N ILE A 225 2.74 4.05 16.74
CA ILE A 225 2.04 5.01 17.56
C ILE A 225 2.65 6.38 17.35
N LYS A 226 1.83 7.37 16.96
CA LYS A 226 2.24 8.76 16.88
C LYS A 226 1.91 9.49 18.17
N LYS A 227 2.83 10.37 18.59
CA LYS A 227 2.54 11.38 19.60
C LYS A 227 1.63 12.42 18.96
N VAL A 228 0.43 12.58 19.49
CA VAL A 228 -0.46 13.65 19.02
C VAL A 228 0.10 14.95 19.60
N ALA A 229 0.74 15.76 18.77
CA ALA A 229 1.05 17.13 19.14
C ALA A 229 -0.29 17.83 19.36
N ALA A 230 -0.60 18.20 20.61
CA ALA A 230 -1.78 18.98 20.91
C ALA A 230 -1.76 20.24 20.03
N ALA A 231 -2.84 20.47 19.27
CA ALA A 231 -2.95 21.64 18.42
C ALA A 231 -2.71 22.89 19.27
N LYS A 232 -1.87 23.81 18.78
CA LYS A 232 -1.70 25.15 19.34
C LYS A 232 -3.04 25.89 19.25
N ALA A 233 -3.91 25.72 20.25
CA ALA A 233 -4.97 26.68 20.51
C ALA A 233 -4.28 28.00 20.89
N LYS A 234 -4.62 29.09 20.18
CA LYS A 234 -4.11 30.44 20.45
C LYS A 234 -4.40 30.80 21.90
N GLY A 235 -3.33 30.95 22.69
CA GLY A 235 -3.38 31.52 24.03
C GLY A 235 -3.21 30.48 25.14
N LYS A 236 -2.14 30.67 25.93
CA LYS A 236 -1.78 29.97 27.17
C LYS A 236 -0.95 28.70 26.98
N GLU A 237 0.37 28.90 27.07
CA GLU A 237 1.32 27.84 27.41
C GLU A 237 0.88 27.13 28.69
N ARG A 238 0.47 25.87 28.53
CA ARG A 238 0.41 24.88 29.61
C ARG A 238 0.99 23.60 29.02
N ASN A 239 1.93 22.99 29.74
CA ASN A 239 2.54 21.69 29.46
C ASN A 239 1.61 20.77 28.66
N ALA A 240 1.83 20.75 27.34
CA ALA A 240 0.87 20.19 26.40
C ALA A 240 1.06 18.67 26.31
N GLY A 241 0.12 17.93 26.91
CA GLY A 241 -0.28 16.60 26.46
C GLY A 241 0.81 15.52 26.43
N VAL A 242 1.49 15.28 27.55
CA VAL A 242 2.26 14.04 27.74
C VAL A 242 1.25 12.90 27.94
N GLY A 243 0.84 12.21 26.88
CA GLY A 243 0.08 10.95 27.01
C GLY A 243 -0.86 10.58 25.87
N LEU A 244 -1.32 11.54 25.05
CA LEU A 244 -2.23 11.20 23.95
C LEU A 244 -1.46 10.64 22.76
N ARG A 245 -1.66 9.34 22.55
CA ARG A 245 -1.02 8.54 21.52
C ARG A 245 -2.09 8.04 20.58
N SER A 246 -1.99 8.40 19.31
CA SER A 246 -2.89 7.90 18.26
C SER A 246 -2.13 6.84 17.48
N SER A 247 -2.76 5.71 17.20
CA SER A 247 -2.14 4.67 16.39
C SER A 247 -2.27 5.00 14.89
N TYR A 248 -1.30 4.51 14.12
CA TYR A 248 -1.33 4.52 12.67
C TYR A 248 -0.59 3.28 12.17
N LEU A 249 -0.95 2.82 10.98
CA LEU A 249 -0.29 1.70 10.33
C LEU A 249 0.65 2.24 9.26
N ARG A 250 1.94 1.90 9.36
CA ARG A 250 2.89 2.16 8.26
C ARG A 250 2.74 1.05 7.25
N VAL A 251 2.31 1.38 6.05
CA VAL A 251 2.03 0.38 5.01
C VAL A 251 3.33 -0.05 4.34
N VAL A 252 3.47 -1.36 4.16
CA VAL A 252 4.57 -2.02 3.45
C VAL A 252 4.05 -2.68 2.16
N GLY A 253 2.83 -3.22 2.22
CA GLY A 253 2.18 -3.86 1.08
C GLY A 253 0.69 -3.52 1.03
N ILE A 254 0.18 -3.29 -0.17
CA ILE A 254 -1.25 -3.09 -0.43
C ILE A 254 -1.67 -4.11 -1.47
N GLN A 255 -2.72 -4.86 -1.16
CA GLN A 255 -3.41 -5.74 -2.08
C GLN A 255 -4.84 -5.25 -2.19
N VAL A 256 -5.27 -4.95 -3.42
CA VAL A 256 -6.65 -4.56 -3.67
C VAL A 256 -7.44 -5.84 -3.88
N ASP A 257 -8.45 -6.06 -3.04
CA ASP A 257 -9.33 -7.21 -3.13
C ASP A 257 -10.36 -6.91 -4.23
N THR A 258 -9.91 -7.08 -5.47
CA THR A 258 -10.79 -7.27 -6.62
C THR A 258 -11.24 -8.72 -6.58
N GLU A 259 -12.23 -9.03 -5.74
CA GLU A 259 -12.92 -10.32 -5.74
C GLU A 259 -13.18 -10.72 -7.20
N GLY A 260 -12.50 -11.76 -7.69
CA GLY A 260 -12.53 -12.40 -9.04
C GLY A 260 -12.36 -11.51 -10.30
N ALA A 261 -12.60 -10.21 -10.20
CA ALA A 261 -12.75 -9.32 -11.33
C ALA A 261 -11.42 -8.80 -11.87
N ALA A 262 -10.31 -8.79 -11.11
CA ALA A 262 -9.05 -8.27 -11.66
C ALA A 262 -8.48 -9.19 -12.74
N ALA A 263 -8.35 -10.48 -12.46
CA ALA A 263 -7.79 -11.42 -13.41
C ALA A 263 -8.70 -11.55 -14.65
N ALA A 264 -10.02 -11.67 -14.43
CA ALA A 264 -11.04 -11.62 -15.46
C ALA A 264 -11.01 -10.31 -16.29
N SER A 265 -10.91 -9.15 -15.64
CA SER A 265 -10.86 -7.83 -16.30
C SER A 265 -9.57 -7.62 -17.09
N GLU A 266 -8.43 -8.06 -16.56
CA GLU A 266 -7.14 -7.97 -17.24
C GLU A 266 -7.13 -8.86 -18.48
N LYS A 267 -7.68 -10.08 -18.38
CA LYS A 267 -7.85 -11.00 -19.52
C LYS A 267 -8.77 -10.41 -20.59
N LEU A 268 -9.90 -9.81 -20.19
CA LEU A 268 -10.81 -9.09 -21.10
C LEU A 268 -10.11 -7.93 -21.82
N LYS A 269 -9.33 -7.12 -21.09
CA LYS A 269 -8.56 -6.00 -21.67
C LYS A 269 -7.53 -6.49 -22.67
N ASN A 270 -6.70 -7.46 -22.28
CA ASN A 270 -5.65 -8.02 -23.13
C ASN A 270 -6.25 -8.63 -24.40
N ARG A 271 -7.34 -9.40 -24.29
CA ARG A 271 -8.01 -9.98 -25.45
C ARG A 271 -8.66 -8.95 -26.35
N TYR A 272 -9.28 -7.91 -25.80
CA TYR A 272 -9.86 -6.82 -26.60
C TYR A 272 -8.79 -6.07 -27.42
N VAL A 273 -7.65 -5.76 -26.80
CA VAL A 273 -6.53 -5.12 -27.50
C VAL A 273 -6.03 -6.01 -28.64
N LEU A 274 -5.85 -7.31 -28.40
CA LEU A 274 -5.45 -8.27 -29.43
C LEU A 274 -6.45 -8.32 -30.61
N MET A 275 -7.74 -8.39 -30.33
CA MET A 275 -8.76 -8.39 -31.39
C MET A 275 -8.75 -7.09 -32.21
N ARG A 276 -8.52 -5.94 -31.56
CA ARG A 276 -8.44 -4.64 -32.24
C ARG A 276 -7.16 -4.49 -33.07
N THR A 277 -6.02 -4.98 -32.58
CA THR A 277 -4.75 -4.95 -33.31
C THR A 277 -4.81 -5.90 -34.51
N GLY A 278 -5.31 -7.13 -34.32
CA GLY A 278 -5.48 -8.10 -35.41
C GLY A 278 -6.44 -7.60 -36.50
N ALA A 279 -7.53 -6.90 -36.15
CA ALA A 279 -8.41 -6.27 -37.13
C ALA A 279 -7.69 -5.20 -37.98
N ARG A 280 -6.81 -4.39 -37.37
CA ARG A 280 -6.00 -3.38 -38.09
C ARG A 280 -4.95 -4.01 -39.00
N GLU A 281 -4.37 -5.12 -38.59
CA GLU A 281 -3.40 -5.87 -39.41
C GLU A 281 -4.10 -6.52 -40.61
N HIS A 282 -5.28 -7.10 -40.41
CA HIS A 282 -6.07 -7.69 -41.49
C HIS A 282 -6.56 -6.64 -42.49
N GLU A 283 -6.91 -5.43 -42.03
CA GLU A 283 -7.19 -4.28 -42.91
C GLU A 283 -6.00 -3.92 -43.80
N ARG A 284 -4.76 -4.01 -43.29
CA ARG A 284 -3.55 -3.70 -44.05
C ARG A 284 -3.20 -4.78 -45.08
N GLU A 285 -3.41 -6.05 -44.74
CA GLU A 285 -3.08 -7.17 -45.63
C GLU A 285 -4.11 -7.38 -46.73
N THR A 286 -5.40 -7.18 -46.42
CA THR A 286 -6.48 -7.50 -47.37
C THR A 286 -7.07 -6.28 -48.08
N ASP A 287 -6.64 -5.06 -47.72
CA ASP A 287 -7.17 -3.76 -48.19
C ASP A 287 -8.71 -3.63 -48.10
N LYS A 288 -9.34 -4.57 -47.39
CA LYS A 288 -10.77 -4.69 -47.16
C LYS A 288 -11.01 -4.46 -45.69
N ARG A 289 -11.84 -3.46 -45.39
CA ARG A 289 -12.28 -3.22 -44.02
C ARG A 289 -13.16 -4.39 -43.56
N PRO A 290 -12.92 -4.97 -42.37
CA PRO A 290 -13.82 -5.96 -41.81
C PRO A 290 -15.23 -5.35 -41.69
N SER A 291 -16.24 -6.11 -42.09
CA SER A 291 -17.63 -5.64 -42.17
C SER A 291 -18.21 -5.24 -40.79
N ILE A 292 -17.57 -5.63 -39.69
CA ILE A 292 -18.04 -5.35 -38.32
C ILE A 292 -16.93 -4.61 -37.55
N PRO A 293 -17.07 -3.31 -37.27
CA PRO A 293 -16.09 -2.57 -36.50
C PRO A 293 -16.11 -3.00 -35.02
N ILE A 294 -14.93 -3.30 -34.46
CA ILE A 294 -14.78 -3.67 -33.05
C ILE A 294 -14.89 -2.42 -32.18
N THR A 295 -16.06 -2.19 -31.58
CA THR A 295 -16.35 -1.02 -30.74
C THR A 295 -16.34 -1.37 -29.25
N VAL A 296 -16.23 -0.36 -28.38
CA VAL A 296 -16.25 -0.55 -26.91
C VAL A 296 -17.57 -1.16 -26.42
N ARG A 297 -18.68 -0.98 -27.16
CA ARG A 297 -19.97 -1.63 -26.84
C ARG A 297 -19.90 -3.15 -26.89
N GLN A 298 -19.06 -3.71 -27.74
CA GLN A 298 -18.87 -5.16 -27.79
C GLN A 298 -18.18 -5.69 -26.52
N LEU A 299 -17.31 -4.88 -25.89
CA LEU A 299 -16.72 -5.23 -24.62
C LEU A 299 -17.78 -5.30 -23.50
N GLU A 300 -18.72 -4.34 -23.47
CA GLU A 300 -19.84 -4.38 -22.52
C GLU A 300 -20.73 -5.62 -22.72
N ALA A 301 -20.96 -6.03 -23.98
CA ALA A 301 -21.72 -7.24 -24.27
C ALA A 301 -21.02 -8.50 -23.72
N VAL A 302 -19.70 -8.62 -23.92
CA VAL A 302 -18.91 -9.75 -23.39
C VAL A 302 -18.92 -9.75 -21.86
N VAL A 303 -18.82 -8.58 -21.21
CA VAL A 303 -18.92 -8.45 -19.75
C VAL A 303 -20.29 -8.94 -19.25
N ARG A 304 -21.39 -8.53 -19.91
CA ARG A 304 -22.73 -9.00 -19.53
C ARG A 304 -22.89 -10.51 -19.68
N ILE A 305 -22.34 -11.11 -20.74
CA ILE A 305 -22.37 -12.57 -20.93
C ILE A 305 -21.60 -13.26 -19.81
N ALA A 306 -20.40 -12.80 -19.47
CA ALA A 306 -19.60 -13.35 -18.39
C ALA A 306 -20.31 -13.24 -17.02
N GLU A 307 -20.92 -12.08 -16.73
CA GLU A 307 -21.73 -11.89 -15.52
C GLU A 307 -22.96 -12.80 -15.47
N SER A 308 -23.63 -13.00 -16.61
CA SER A 308 -24.77 -13.91 -16.72
C SER A 308 -24.35 -15.36 -16.48
N LEU A 309 -23.22 -15.81 -17.03
CA LEU A 309 -22.68 -17.15 -16.80
C LEU A 309 -22.32 -17.37 -15.31
N ALA A 310 -21.71 -16.37 -14.67
CA ALA A 310 -21.39 -16.43 -13.24
C ALA A 310 -22.67 -16.55 -12.39
N LYS A 311 -23.70 -15.76 -12.70
CA LYS A 311 -25.01 -15.83 -12.02
C LYS A 311 -25.69 -17.18 -12.20
N MET A 312 -25.59 -17.80 -13.38
CA MET A 312 -26.11 -19.15 -13.62
C MET A 312 -25.40 -20.22 -12.76
N LYS A 313 -24.11 -20.03 -12.48
CA LYS A 313 -23.32 -20.90 -11.58
C LYS A 313 -23.46 -20.57 -10.09
N LEU A 314 -24.35 -19.63 -9.71
CA LEU A 314 -24.50 -19.11 -8.35
C LEU A 314 -23.22 -18.47 -7.78
N GLN A 315 -22.36 -17.95 -8.64
CA GLN A 315 -21.18 -17.20 -8.23
C GLN A 315 -21.51 -15.70 -8.15
N ALA A 316 -21.06 -15.06 -7.08
CA ALA A 316 -21.25 -13.62 -6.89
C ALA A 316 -20.40 -12.77 -7.84
N VAL A 317 -19.36 -13.36 -8.42
CA VAL A 317 -18.37 -12.69 -9.28
C VAL A 317 -18.03 -13.59 -10.48
N ALA A 318 -17.84 -12.99 -11.65
CA ALA A 318 -17.31 -13.68 -12.83
C ALA A 318 -15.81 -13.94 -12.69
N GLY A 319 -15.43 -15.22 -12.72
CA GLY A 319 -14.04 -15.66 -12.76
C GLY A 319 -13.48 -15.66 -14.18
N GLU A 320 -12.28 -16.20 -14.32
CA GLU A 320 -11.62 -16.30 -15.63
C GLU A 320 -12.31 -17.28 -16.58
N GLU A 321 -12.88 -18.36 -16.05
CA GLU A 321 -13.53 -19.40 -16.85
C GLU A 321 -14.77 -18.84 -17.56
N GLU A 322 -15.57 -18.03 -16.87
CA GLU A 322 -16.75 -17.39 -17.44
C GLU A 322 -16.37 -16.39 -18.53
N VAL A 323 -15.25 -15.68 -18.35
CA VAL A 323 -14.71 -14.77 -19.36
C VAL A 323 -14.25 -15.50 -20.61
N ASP A 324 -13.53 -16.62 -20.45
CA ASP A 324 -13.07 -17.42 -21.59
C ASP A 324 -14.25 -17.99 -22.39
N GLU A 325 -15.28 -18.47 -21.69
CA GLU A 325 -16.49 -18.97 -22.34
C GLU A 325 -17.29 -17.86 -23.01
N ALA A 326 -17.41 -16.68 -22.39
CA ALA A 326 -18.04 -15.51 -22.99
C ALA A 326 -17.31 -15.06 -24.26
N LEU A 327 -15.98 -15.06 -24.24
CA LEU A 327 -15.14 -14.74 -25.41
C LEU A 327 -15.31 -15.77 -26.53
N ARG A 328 -15.38 -17.06 -26.19
CA ARG A 328 -15.62 -18.15 -27.16
C ARG A 328 -16.97 -17.97 -27.84
N LEU A 329 -18.04 -17.74 -27.06
CA LEU A 329 -19.38 -17.50 -27.58
C LEU A 329 -19.44 -16.24 -28.46
N PHE A 330 -18.71 -15.19 -28.05
CA PHE A 330 -18.64 -13.95 -28.82
C PHE A 330 -17.94 -14.16 -30.16
N GLN A 331 -16.80 -14.87 -30.19
CA GLN A 331 -16.05 -15.17 -31.41
C GLN A 331 -16.88 -16.00 -32.39
N VAL A 332 -17.55 -17.06 -31.92
CA VAL A 332 -18.42 -17.88 -32.78
C VAL A 332 -19.54 -17.03 -33.38
N SER A 333 -20.18 -16.19 -32.57
CA SER A 333 -21.27 -15.32 -33.04
C SER A 333 -20.82 -14.25 -34.04
N THR A 334 -19.60 -13.70 -33.90
CA THR A 334 -19.10 -12.65 -34.82
C THR A 334 -18.43 -13.22 -36.07
N LEU A 335 -17.67 -14.32 -35.98
CA LEU A 335 -17.00 -14.93 -37.13
C LEU A 335 -18.00 -15.58 -38.08
N ASP A 336 -19.00 -16.29 -37.55
CA ASP A 336 -20.03 -16.94 -38.39
C ASP A 336 -20.92 -15.89 -39.07
N ALA A 337 -21.23 -14.79 -38.37
CA ALA A 337 -21.94 -13.64 -38.95
C ALA A 337 -21.11 -12.89 -40.01
N ALA A 338 -19.79 -12.81 -39.85
CA ALA A 338 -18.91 -12.16 -40.82
C ALA A 338 -18.71 -13.00 -42.10
N LEU A 339 -18.68 -14.33 -41.97
CA LEU A 339 -18.49 -15.26 -43.09
C LEU A 339 -19.77 -15.56 -43.86
N SER A 340 -20.91 -15.63 -43.18
CA SER A 340 -22.19 -16.01 -43.80
C SER A 340 -22.80 -14.91 -44.68
N GLY A 341 -22.36 -13.65 -44.57
CA GLY A 341 -22.80 -12.53 -45.43
C GLY A 341 -24.30 -12.24 -45.41
N ASN A 342 -25.07 -12.96 -44.61
CA ASN A 342 -26.52 -12.90 -44.56
C ASN A 342 -26.93 -12.05 -43.35
N LEU A 343 -27.14 -10.76 -43.60
CA LEU A 343 -27.53 -9.76 -42.59
C LEU A 343 -28.94 -10.00 -41.99
N SER A 344 -29.62 -11.09 -42.34
CA SER A 344 -30.97 -11.42 -41.88
C SER A 344 -31.05 -11.85 -40.40
N GLY A 345 -29.93 -11.97 -39.70
CA GLY A 345 -29.88 -12.29 -38.27
C GLY A 345 -29.01 -11.35 -37.41
N ALA A 346 -28.38 -10.34 -38.00
CA ALA A 346 -27.41 -9.48 -37.30
C ALA A 346 -28.04 -8.24 -36.64
N CYS A 347 -29.35 -8.05 -36.75
CA CYS A 347 -30.05 -7.12 -35.88
C CYS A 347 -30.24 -7.79 -34.53
N TRP A 348 -29.65 -7.22 -33.50
CA TRP A 348 -30.13 -7.06 -32.11
C TRP A 348 -28.94 -7.08 -31.15
N CYS A 349 -28.39 -5.89 -30.92
CA CYS A 349 -27.85 -5.40 -29.64
C CYS A 349 -27.77 -3.86 -29.71
#